data_AF-A0A922RZW1-F1
#
_entry.id   AF-A0A922RZW1-F1
#
_cell.length_a   1.000
_cell.length_b   1.000
_cell.length_c   1.000
_cell.angle_alpha   90.00
_cell.angle_beta   90.00
_cell.angle_gamma   90.00
#
_symmetry.space_group_name_H-M   'P 1'
#
loop_
_entity.id
_entity.type
_entity.pdbx_description
1 polymer ?
#
loop_
_entity_poly.entity_id
_entity_poly.type
_entity_poly.pdbx_seq_one_letter_code
_entity_poly.pdbx_strand_id
1 'polypeptide(L)'
;MSTLNSCFGPAYDFLTARSDEFCLEPELWLVKHYISRFCSIYVDKYEDLAPHLWKVIGDEIVPAQCRIYSYRPDHLSDPYSSGCLASFNYFFHNRCLRRVLFFSLRVLNDSLVDDDEDELTESNLY
;
A
#
# COMPACT_ATOMS: atom_id res chain seq x y z
N MET A 1 -11.46 8.99 -7.87
CA MET A 1 -10.87 7.63 -7.98
C MET A 1 -9.95 7.48 -9.20
N SER A 2 -10.14 8.20 -10.32
CA SER A 2 -9.27 8.12 -11.51
C SER A 2 -7.77 8.37 -11.23
N THR A 3 -7.39 9.30 -10.36
CA THR A 3 -5.98 9.65 -10.10
C THR A 3 -5.20 8.55 -9.36
N LEU A 4 -5.86 7.76 -8.51
CA LEU A 4 -5.19 6.70 -7.75
C LEU A 4 -4.80 5.53 -8.66
N ASN A 5 -5.69 5.10 -9.55
CA ASN A 5 -5.37 4.03 -10.49
C ASN A 5 -4.30 4.41 -11.51
N SER A 6 -4.27 5.69 -11.92
CA SER A 6 -3.19 6.19 -12.78
C SER A 6 -1.82 6.21 -12.08
N CYS A 7 -1.78 6.33 -10.75
CA CYS A 7 -0.52 6.32 -9.99
C CYS A 7 -0.10 4.91 -9.51
N PHE A 8 -1.03 3.96 -9.38
CA PHE A 8 -0.81 2.70 -8.64
C PHE A 8 -1.30 1.42 -9.35
N GLY A 9 -1.72 1.49 -10.62
CA GLY A 9 -2.07 0.27 -11.38
C GLY A 9 -0.89 -0.70 -11.53
N PRO A 10 -1.04 -1.88 -12.15
CA PRO A 10 -2.11 -2.89 -11.94
C PRO A 10 -2.12 -3.49 -10.52
N ALA A 11 -1.19 -3.06 -9.65
CA ALA A 11 -1.03 -3.56 -8.29
C ALA A 11 -2.24 -3.31 -7.37
N TYR A 12 -2.99 -2.23 -7.61
CA TYR A 12 -4.22 -1.91 -6.91
C TYR A 12 -5.29 -1.46 -7.90
N ASP A 13 -6.47 -2.10 -7.85
CA ASP A 13 -7.66 -1.61 -8.53
C ASP A 13 -8.53 -0.81 -7.56
N PHE A 14 -8.30 0.51 -7.53
CA PHE A 14 -9.13 1.46 -6.79
C PHE A 14 -10.40 1.88 -7.57
N LEU A 15 -10.69 1.32 -8.77
CA LEU A 15 -11.95 1.63 -9.47
C LEU A 15 -13.14 0.93 -8.80
N THR A 16 -12.89 -0.27 -8.26
CA THR A 16 -13.88 -1.12 -7.61
C THR A 16 -13.91 -0.95 -6.09
N ALA A 17 -12.94 -0.22 -5.53
CA ALA A 17 -12.80 -0.01 -4.09
C ALA A 17 -14.04 0.68 -3.49
N ARG A 18 -14.58 0.07 -2.43
CA ARG A 18 -15.78 0.54 -1.73
C ARG A 18 -15.40 1.42 -0.54
N SER A 19 -16.30 2.32 -0.15
CA SER A 19 -16.03 3.26 0.95
C SER A 19 -15.87 2.57 2.31
N ASP A 20 -16.45 1.40 2.51
CA ASP A 20 -16.35 0.59 3.72
C ASP A 20 -15.01 -0.16 3.87
N GLU A 21 -14.22 -0.25 2.80
CA GLU A 21 -12.84 -0.76 2.82
C GLU A 21 -11.85 0.29 3.34
N PHE A 22 -12.30 1.53 3.52
CA PHE A 22 -11.50 2.62 4.08
C PHE A 22 -11.89 2.89 5.52
N CYS A 23 -10.87 3.04 6.37
CA CYS A 23 -11.07 3.37 7.77
C CYS A 23 -10.28 4.64 8.11
N LEU A 24 -10.91 5.58 8.80
CA LEU A 24 -10.23 6.77 9.30
C LEU A 24 -9.41 6.39 10.53
N GLU A 25 -8.11 6.67 10.49
CA GLU A 25 -7.21 6.42 11.60
C GLU A 25 -7.27 7.58 12.60
N PRO A 26 -7.35 7.29 13.92
CA PRO A 26 -7.60 8.31 14.93
C PRO A 26 -6.37 9.20 15.17
N GLU A 27 -5.17 8.61 15.26
CA GLU A 27 -3.96 9.34 15.61
C GLU A 27 -2.72 8.92 14.81
N LEU A 28 -1.90 9.91 14.44
CA LEU A 28 -0.67 9.72 13.68
C LEU A 28 0.34 8.82 14.39
N TRP A 29 0.46 8.91 15.73
CA TRP A 29 1.46 8.11 16.46
C TRP A 29 1.14 6.61 16.38
N LEU A 30 -0.15 6.24 16.38
CA LEU A 30 -0.58 4.85 16.24
C LEU A 30 -0.19 4.31 14.86
N VAL A 31 -0.43 5.09 13.81
CA VAL A 31 -0.05 4.76 12.44
C VAL A 31 1.47 4.62 12.31
N LYS A 32 2.24 5.57 12.87
CA LYS A 32 3.71 5.50 12.91
C LYS A 32 4.22 4.28 13.65
N HIS A 33 3.65 3.96 14.81
CA HIS A 33 4.04 2.81 15.61
C HIS A 33 3.75 1.50 14.87
N TYR A 34 2.58 1.41 14.23
CA TYR A 34 2.22 0.25 13.41
C TYR A 34 3.18 0.08 12.23
N ILE A 35 3.42 1.14 11.45
CA ILE A 35 4.38 1.09 10.32
C ILE A 35 5.77 0.71 10.81
N SER A 36 6.22 1.26 11.95
CA SER A 36 7.53 0.93 12.51
C SER A 36 7.65 -0.55 12.85
N ARG A 37 6.63 -1.10 13.52
CA ARG A 37 6.59 -2.52 13.89
C ARG A 37 6.47 -3.43 12.66
N PHE A 38 5.70 -3.01 11.66
CA PHE A 38 5.54 -3.77 10.43
C PHE A 38 6.87 -3.81 9.67
N CYS A 39 7.47 -2.64 9.42
CA CYS A 39 8.70 -2.55 8.67
C CYS A 39 9.90 -3.14 9.41
N SER A 40 9.95 -3.13 10.74
CA SER A 40 11.05 -3.78 11.47
C SER A 40 11.08 -5.29 11.29
N ILE A 41 9.96 -5.91 10.90
CA ILE A 41 9.87 -7.35 10.61
C ILE A 41 10.28 -7.63 9.16
N TYR A 42 9.87 -6.78 8.21
CA TYR A 42 9.91 -7.09 6.78
C TYR A 42 10.88 -6.23 5.96
N VAL A 43 11.47 -5.18 6.54
CA VAL A 43 12.37 -4.26 5.85
C VAL A 43 13.72 -4.23 6.55
N ASP A 44 14.75 -4.70 5.84
CA ASP A 44 16.12 -4.71 6.34
C ASP A 44 16.60 -3.30 6.71
N LYS A 45 17.21 -3.20 7.90
CA LYS A 45 17.77 -1.94 8.43
C LYS A 45 16.75 -0.79 8.48
N TYR A 46 15.47 -1.09 8.69
CA TYR A 46 14.43 -0.07 8.79
C TYR A 46 14.75 1.01 9.84
N GLU A 47 15.37 0.66 10.96
CA GLU A 47 15.74 1.62 12.02
C GLU A 47 16.72 2.71 11.53
N ASP A 48 17.60 2.38 10.58
CA ASP A 48 18.53 3.34 9.97
C ASP A 48 17.80 4.23 8.94
N LEU A 49 16.82 3.66 8.21
CA LEU A 49 16.04 4.33 7.17
C LEU A 49 14.94 5.24 7.74
N ALA A 50 14.32 4.84 8.84
CA ALA A 50 13.11 5.45 9.39
C ALA A 50 13.26 6.96 9.66
N PRO A 51 14.36 7.48 10.25
CA PRO A 51 14.52 8.91 10.48
C PRO A 51 14.49 9.72 9.19
N HIS A 52 15.15 9.23 8.13
CA HIS A 52 15.18 9.91 6.85
C HIS A 52 13.81 9.87 6.16
N LEU A 53 13.17 8.69 6.14
CA LEU A 53 11.83 8.52 5.59
C LEU A 53 10.81 9.47 6.24
N TRP A 54 10.76 9.49 7.56
CA TRP A 54 9.80 10.32 8.29
C TRP A 54 10.12 11.81 8.21
N LYS A 55 11.39 12.18 8.00
CA LYS A 55 11.77 13.56 7.70
C LYS A 55 11.19 14.00 6.35
N VAL A 56 11.43 13.24 5.28
CA VAL A 56 10.92 13.56 3.94
C VAL A 56 9.38 13.61 3.93
N ILE A 57 8.72 12.64 4.58
CA ILE A 57 7.26 12.66 4.75
C ILE A 57 6.83 13.91 5.52
N GLY A 58 7.57 14.29 6.57
CA GLY A 58 7.33 15.49 7.35
C GLY A 58 7.35 16.76 6.50
N ASP A 59 8.38 16.91 5.66
CA ASP A 59 8.61 18.07 4.81
C ASP A 59 7.57 18.16 3.67
N GLU A 60 7.15 17.02 3.10
CA GLU A 60 6.28 17.00 1.92
C GLU A 60 4.78 16.99 2.22
N ILE A 61 4.30 16.36 3.29
CA ILE A 61 2.85 16.25 3.55
C ILE A 61 2.42 16.78 4.92
N VAL A 62 3.37 17.05 5.82
CA VAL A 62 3.10 17.49 7.21
C VAL A 62 2.07 16.56 7.87
N PRO A 63 2.43 15.31 8.24
CA PRO A 63 1.48 14.29 8.69
C PRO A 63 0.62 14.71 9.88
N ALA A 64 1.12 15.60 10.74
CA ALA A 64 0.38 16.14 11.89
C ALA A 64 -0.87 16.95 11.49
N GLN A 65 -0.95 17.41 10.24
CA GLN A 65 -2.08 18.15 9.67
C GLN A 65 -2.90 17.29 8.67
N CYS A 66 -2.60 15.99 8.58
CA CYS A 66 -3.28 15.09 7.66
C CYS A 66 -4.49 14.43 8.31
N ARG A 67 -5.51 14.16 7.49
CA ARG A 67 -6.46 13.07 7.77
C ARG A 67 -5.88 11.78 7.20
N ILE A 68 -5.77 10.76 8.04
CA ILE A 68 -5.11 9.51 7.69
C ILE A 68 -6.19 8.45 7.51
N TYR A 69 -6.15 7.73 6.40
CA TYR A 69 -7.06 6.61 6.13
C TYR A 69 -6.25 5.35 5.92
N SER A 70 -6.65 4.24 6.53
CA SER A 70 -6.20 2.92 6.11
C SER A 70 -7.12 2.37 5.04
N TYR A 71 -6.54 1.62 4.10
CA TYR A 71 -7.28 0.84 3.11
C TYR A 71 -7.07 -0.65 3.40
N ARG A 72 -8.18 -1.34 3.63
CA ARG A 72 -8.24 -2.77 3.91
C ARG A 72 -9.24 -3.37 2.94
N PRO A 73 -8.78 -3.91 1.78
CA PRO A 73 -9.69 -4.57 0.85
C PRO A 73 -10.40 -5.71 1.60
N ASP A 74 -11.69 -5.88 1.35
CA ASP A 74 -12.47 -6.86 2.07
C ASP A 74 -12.06 -8.28 1.67
N HIS A 75 -11.26 -8.93 2.51
CA HIS A 75 -10.77 -10.31 2.31
C HIS A 75 -11.90 -11.37 2.41
N LEU A 76 -13.16 -10.97 2.62
CA LEU A 76 -14.30 -11.88 2.82
C LEU A 76 -14.67 -12.76 1.61
N SER A 77 -14.03 -12.60 0.45
CA SER A 77 -14.37 -13.37 -0.76
C SER A 77 -13.28 -14.29 -1.32
N ASP A 78 -12.07 -14.36 -0.74
CA ASP A 78 -11.00 -15.15 -1.35
C ASP A 78 -10.47 -16.30 -0.46
N PRO A 79 -10.73 -17.57 -0.82
CA PRO A 79 -10.09 -18.73 -0.19
C PRO A 79 -8.58 -18.87 -0.48
N TYR A 80 -7.96 -17.98 -1.28
CA TYR A 80 -6.53 -18.00 -1.64
C TYR A 80 -5.79 -16.67 -1.55
N SER A 81 -6.39 -15.56 -1.07
CA SER A 81 -5.84 -14.19 -0.98
C SER A 81 -4.41 -13.98 -1.51
N SER A 82 -4.27 -14.09 -2.83
CA SER A 82 -3.20 -13.62 -3.72
C SER A 82 -1.79 -13.44 -3.13
N GLY A 83 -1.18 -14.48 -2.57
CA GLY A 83 0.27 -14.51 -2.25
C GLY A 83 0.82 -13.38 -1.38
N CYS A 84 -0.01 -12.52 -0.79
CA CYS A 84 0.41 -11.38 0.01
C CYS A 84 0.33 -11.77 1.48
N LEU A 85 1.49 -11.97 2.10
CA LEU A 85 1.60 -12.41 3.49
C LEU A 85 1.18 -11.31 4.47
N ALA A 86 1.53 -10.08 4.15
CA ALA A 86 1.23 -8.93 4.97
C ALA A 86 1.27 -7.67 4.12
N SER A 87 0.39 -6.71 4.41
CA SER A 87 0.45 -5.39 3.81
C SER A 87 -0.08 -4.30 4.73
N PHE A 88 0.30 -3.07 4.43
CA PHE A 88 -0.41 -1.89 4.92
C PHE A 88 -0.61 -0.91 3.78
N ASN A 89 -1.68 -0.14 3.87
CA ASN A 89 -2.06 0.87 2.89
C ASN A 89 -2.60 2.09 3.62
N TYR A 90 -1.84 3.19 3.64
CA TYR A 90 -2.23 4.44 4.29
C TYR A 90 -2.31 5.59 3.30
N PHE A 91 -3.37 6.37 3.40
CA PHE A 91 -3.56 7.63 2.70
C PHE A 91 -3.46 8.79 3.68
N PHE A 92 -2.47 9.65 3.50
CA PHE A 92 -2.32 10.91 4.22
C PHE A 92 -2.86 12.04 3.34
N HIS A 93 -4.03 12.57 3.70
CA HIS A 93 -4.64 13.67 2.97
C HIS A 93 -4.46 14.98 3.74
N ASN A 94 -3.63 15.87 3.20
CA ASN A 94 -3.49 17.24 3.69
C ASN A 94 -4.36 18.18 2.84
N ARG A 95 -5.47 18.64 3.43
CA ARG A 95 -6.43 19.53 2.75
C ARG A 95 -5.84 20.90 2.44
N CYS A 96 -4.95 21.41 3.30
CA CYS A 96 -4.33 22.72 3.15
C CYS A 96 -3.35 22.72 1.95
N LEU A 97 -2.57 21.65 1.81
CA LEU A 97 -1.64 21.46 0.68
C LEU A 97 -2.33 20.93 -0.59
N ARG A 98 -3.61 20.53 -0.51
CA ARG A 98 -4.35 19.83 -1.57
C ARG A 98 -3.59 18.61 -2.09
N ARG A 99 -2.93 17.88 -1.19
CA ARG A 99 -2.00 16.80 -1.51
C ARG A 99 -2.41 15.52 -0.79
N VAL A 100 -2.18 14.39 -1.46
CA VAL A 100 -2.39 13.06 -0.92
C VAL A 100 -1.08 12.29 -1.06
N LEU A 101 -0.58 11.74 0.05
CA LEU A 101 0.46 10.73 0.05
C LEU A 101 -0.20 9.36 0.22
N PHE A 102 0.05 8.45 -0.70
CA PHE A 102 -0.26 7.04 -0.52
C PHE A 102 1.02 6.32 -0.10
N PHE A 103 0.98 5.67 1.05
CA PHE A 103 2.09 4.90 1.59
C PHE A 103 1.64 3.44 1.76
N SER A 104 2.19 2.57 0.93
CA SER A 104 1.88 1.15 0.90
C SER A 104 3.16 0.33 1.00
N LEU A 105 3.08 -0.79 1.73
CA LEU A 105 4.05 -1.88 1.67
C LEU A 105 3.29 -3.19 1.53
N ARG A 106 3.79 -4.09 0.68
CA ARG A 106 3.30 -5.46 0.53
C ARG A 106 4.46 -6.42 0.68
N VAL A 107 4.22 -7.50 1.40
CA VAL A 107 5.11 -8.65 1.52
C VAL A 107 4.48 -9.76 0.70
N LEU A 108 5.21 -10.23 -0.30
CA LEU A 108 4.76 -11.29 -1.20
C LEU A 108 5.45 -12.59 -0.83
N ASN A 109 4.75 -13.70 -1.05
CA ASN A 109 5.30 -15.04 -0.96
C ASN A 109 6.01 -15.35 -2.29
N ASP A 110 7.28 -15.69 -2.21
CA ASP A 110 8.16 -15.95 -3.37
C ASP A 110 7.72 -17.17 -4.20
N SER A 111 6.91 -18.06 -3.61
CA SER A 111 6.50 -19.33 -4.24
C SER A 111 5.32 -19.23 -5.22
N LEU A 112 4.83 -18.03 -5.54
CA LEU A 112 3.68 -17.82 -6.45
C LEU A 112 4.00 -16.89 -7.63
N VAL A 113 5.28 -16.57 -7.87
CA VAL A 113 5.69 -15.58 -8.89
C VAL A 113 5.88 -16.20 -10.29
N ASP A 114 5.63 -17.50 -10.47
CA ASP A 114 6.07 -18.24 -11.67
C ASP A 114 4.97 -18.81 -12.60
N ASP A 115 3.68 -18.50 -12.44
CA ASP A 115 2.61 -19.14 -13.25
C ASP A 115 1.92 -18.26 -14.31
N ASP A 116 2.33 -17.00 -14.54
CA ASP A 116 1.63 -16.09 -15.47
C ASP A 116 2.42 -15.70 -16.75
N GLU A 117 3.57 -16.33 -17.07
CA GLU A 117 4.35 -16.00 -18.30
C GLU A 117 4.30 -17.01 -19.46
N ASP A 118 3.66 -18.19 -19.36
CA ASP A 118 3.68 -19.20 -20.44
C ASP A 118 2.29 -19.59 -21.00
N GLU A 119 1.50 -18.63 -21.47
CA GLU A 119 0.47 -18.91 -22.50
C GLU A 119 0.44 -17.78 -23.53
N LEU A 120 1.42 -17.69 -24.44
CA LEU A 120 1.23 -16.92 -25.70
C LEU A 120 2.26 -17.15 -26.82
N THR A 121 2.91 -18.31 -26.98
CA THR A 121 3.60 -18.61 -28.26
C THR A 121 3.68 -20.11 -28.58
N GLU A 122 2.63 -20.70 -29.14
CA GLU A 122 2.79 -21.82 -30.10
C GLU A 122 1.54 -22.00 -30.97
N SER A 123 1.20 -20.96 -31.74
CA SER A 123 0.35 -21.10 -32.93
C SER A 123 0.89 -20.24 -34.06
N ASN A 124 2.13 -20.51 -34.46
CA ASN A 124 2.67 -20.20 -35.78
C ASN A 124 4.04 -20.87 -35.93
N LEU A 125 4.07 -22.12 -36.38
CA LEU A 125 5.10 -22.64 -37.30
C LEU A 125 4.70 -24.06 -37.76
N TYR A 126 4.39 -24.12 -39.07
CA TYR A 126 4.09 -25.27 -39.94
C TYR A 126 2.69 -25.90 -39.88
#